data_AF-A0A930TV41-F1
#
_entry.id   AF-A0A930TV41-F1
#
_cell.length_a   1.000
_cell.length_b   1.000
_cell.length_c   1.000
_cell.angle_alpha   90.00
_cell.angle_beta   90.00
_cell.angle_gamma   90.00
#
_symmetry.space_group_name_H-M   'P 1'
#
loop_
_entity.id
_entity.type
_entity.pdbx_description
1 polymer ?
#
loop_
_entity_poly.entity_id
_entity_poly.type
_entity_poly.pdbx_seq_one_letter_code
_entity_poly.pdbx_strand_id
1 'polypeptide(L)' 'DRTCAWAEYSYIIVSVQQGRACDLLSWKLDDQHQFQSEALILMPSSPDIELDTV' A
#
# COMPACT_ATOMS: atom_id res chain seq x y z
N ASP A 1 -3.48 20.36 -4.79
CA ASP A 1 -2.95 19.01 -4.47
C ASP A 1 -3.77 18.33 -3.38
N ARG A 2 -3.67 18.76 -2.12
CA ARG A 2 -4.37 18.15 -0.97
C ARG A 2 -5.90 18.37 -0.95
N THR A 3 -6.36 19.44 -1.60
CA THR A 3 -7.77 19.87 -1.63
C THR A 3 -8.67 19.00 -2.53
N CYS A 4 -8.09 18.15 -3.38
CA CYS A 4 -8.83 17.18 -4.21
C CYS A 4 -8.54 15.73 -3.79
N ALA A 5 -7.81 15.53 -2.68
CA ALA A 5 -7.55 14.21 -2.15
C ALA A 5 -8.75 13.77 -1.30
N TRP A 6 -9.37 12.66 -1.67
CA TRP A 6 -10.51 12.13 -0.93
C TRP A 6 -10.02 11.20 0.17
N ALA A 7 -10.47 11.46 1.41
CA ALA A 7 -10.15 10.64 2.58
C ALA A 7 -10.64 9.18 2.48
N GLU A 8 -11.61 8.91 1.60
CA GLU A 8 -12.13 7.57 1.34
C GLU A 8 -11.16 6.66 0.56
N TYR A 9 -10.08 7.22 0.00
CA TYR A 9 -9.09 6.46 -0.77
C TYR A 9 -7.77 6.30 -0.01
N SER A 10 -7.18 5.11 -0.12
CA SER A 10 -5.82 4.84 0.31
C SER A 10 -4.82 5.26 -0.77
N TYR A 11 -3.79 5.99 -0.38
CA TYR A 11 -2.70 6.43 -1.24
C TYR A 11 -1.49 5.53 -1.03
N ILE A 12 -1.00 4.91 -2.09
CA ILE A 12 0.20 4.08 -2.05
C ILE A 12 1.32 4.85 -2.73
N ILE A 13 2.43 5.08 -2.02
CA ILE A 13 3.66 5.60 -2.61
C ILE A 13 4.67 4.47 -2.66
N VAL A 14 5.21 4.26 -3.87
CA VAL A 14 6.18 3.23 -4.16
C VAL A 14 7.52 3.92 -4.44
N SER A 15 8.52 3.58 -3.63
CA SER A 15 9.91 3.96 -3.90
C SER A 15 10.45 3.02 -4.97
N VAL A 16 10.78 3.56 -6.14
CA VAL A 16 11.37 2.80 -7.24
C VAL A 16 12.84 3.19 -7.38
N GLN A 17 13.73 2.25 -7.12
CA GLN A 17 15.17 2.45 -7.31
C GLN A 17 15.65 1.54 -8.43
N GLN A 18 16.36 2.10 -9.42
CA GLN A 18 16.90 1.35 -10.56
C GLN A 18 15.83 0.51 -11.30
N GLY A 19 14.59 1.01 -11.36
CA GLY A 19 13.47 0.30 -11.99
C GLY A 19 12.86 -0.83 -11.15
N ARG A 20 13.27 -0.99 -9.88
CA ARG A 20 12.69 -1.95 -8.94
C ARG A 20 11.92 -1.23 -7.85
N ALA A 21 10.69 -1.67 -7.57
CA ALA A 21 9.94 -1.23 -6.41
C ALA A 21 10.62 -1.77 -5.14
N CYS A 22 11.20 -0.88 -4.34
CA CYS A 22 11.95 -1.20 -3.13
C CYS A 22 11.09 -1.08 -1.88
N ASP A 23 10.36 0.04 -1.76
CA ASP A 23 9.53 0.32 -0.59
C ASP A 23 8.13 0.64 -1.05
N LEU A 24 7.15 0.05 -0.37
CA LEU A 24 5.75 0.29 -0.62
C LEU A 24 5.11 0.69 0.69
N LEU A 25 4.64 1.92 0.74
CA LEU A 25 4.08 2.53 1.93
C LEU A 25 2.63 2.93 1.61
N SER A 26 1.75 2.79 2.59
CA SER A 26 0.36 3.21 2.49
C SER A 26 0.14 4.43 3.35
N TRP A 27 -0.65 5.36 2.84
CA TRP A 27 -1.12 6.51 3.57
C TRP A 27 -2.61 6.67 3.38
N LYS A 28 -3.29 7.10 4.43
CA LYS A 28 -4.67 7.58 4.37
C LYS A 28 -4.70 9.06 4.68
N LEU A 29 -5.68 9.75 4.10
CA LEU A 29 -6.02 11.08 4.54
C LEU A 29 -6.89 10.98 5.79
N ASP A 30 -6.52 11.67 6.86
CA ASP A 30 -7.42 11.87 8.00
C ASP A 30 -8.38 13.05 7.74
N ASP A 31 -9.35 13.26 8.65
CA ASP A 31 -10.33 14.36 8.57
C ASP A 31 -9.67 15.76 8.51
N GLN A 32 -8.41 15.85 8.93
CA GLN A 32 -7.60 17.07 8.90
C GLN A 32 -6.80 17.21 7.60
N HIS A 33 -7.07 16.35 6.62
CA HIS A 33 -6.38 16.27 5.34
C HIS A 33 -4.87 16.05 5.48
N GLN A 34 -4.44 15.35 6.53
CA GLN A 34 -3.05 14.95 6.73
C GLN A 34 -2.85 13.50 6.32
N PHE A 35 -1.69 13.21 5.73
CA PHE A 35 -1.32 11.85 5.36
C PHE A 35 -0.82 11.11 6.59
N GLN A 36 -1.62 10.17 7.07
CA GLN A 36 -1.25 9.26 8.14
C GLN A 36 -0.74 7.96 7.54
N SER A 37 0.45 7.52 7.96
CA SER A 37 1.00 6.24 7.54
C SER A 37 0.11 5.09 8.03
N GLU A 38 -0.23 4.19 7.12
CA GLU A 38 -1.00 2.99 7.42
C GLU A 38 -0.18 1.74 7.07
N ALA A 39 -0.33 0.68 7.86
CA ALA A 39 0.27 -0.61 7.57
C ALA A 39 -0.43 -1.23 6.36
N LEU A 40 0.31 -1.54 5.31
CA LEU A 40 -0.24 -2.18 4.12
C LEU A 40 -0.33 -3.69 4.33
N ILE A 41 -1.56 -4.21 4.27
CA ILE A 41 -1.82 -5.65 4.36
C ILE A 41 -1.92 -6.21 2.95
N LEU A 42 -0.86 -6.86 2.49
CA LEU A 42 -0.91 -7.66 1.26
C LEU A 42 -1.69 -8.93 1.58
N MET A 43 -2.94 -8.99 1.14
CA MET A 43 -3.64 -10.28 1.11
C MET A 43 -3.09 -11.09 -0.07
N PRO A 44 -2.42 -12.22 0.17
CA PRO A 44 -2.08 -13.11 -0.92
C PRO A 44 -3.39 -13.59 -1.55
N SER A 45 -3.55 -13.41 -2.87
CA SER A 45 -4.79 -13.76 -3.59
C SER A 45 -5.02 -15.27 -3.75
N SER A 46 -4.19 -16.08 -3.12
CA SER A 46 -4.35 -17.51 -2.91
C SER A 46 -3.31 -17.90 -1.85
N PRO A 47 -3.64 -18.69 -0.82
CA PRO A 47 -2.59 -19.40 -0.12
C PRO A 47 -1.95 -20.31 -1.18
N ASP A 48 -0.69 -20.08 -1.52
CA ASP A 48 0.12 -21.13 -2.12
C ASP A 48 0.10 -22.29 -1.12
N ILE A 49 -0.86 -23.21 -1.28
CA ILE A 49 -0.82 -24.53 -0.67
C ILE A 49 0.37 -25.18 -1.33
N GLU A 50 1.52 -25.10 -0.65
CA GLU A 50 2.73 -25.83 -0.96
C GLU A 50 2.38 -27.32 -0.98
N LEU A 51 2.01 -27.84 -2.17
CA LEU A 51 1.86 -29.27 -2.38
C LEU A 51 3.27 -29.81 -2.65
N ASP A 52 4.11 -29.77 -1.63
CA ASP A 52 5.38 -30.51 -1.62
C ASP A 52 5.01 -32.00 -1.60
N THR A 53 4.92 -32.55 -2.81
CA THR A 53 4.56 -33.93 -3.10
C THR A 53 5.69 -34.83 -2.64
N VAL A 54 5.35 -35.79 -1.76
CA VAL A 54 6.18 -36.90 -1.27
C VAL A 54 6.85 -37.70 -2.39
#